data_AF-V2W6H3-F1
#
_entry.id   AF-V2W6H3-F1
#
_cell.length_a   1.000
_cell.length_b   1.000
_cell.length_c   1.000
_cell.angle_alpha   90.00
_cell.angle_beta   90.00
_cell.angle_gamma   90.00
#
_symmetry.space_group_name_H-M   'P 1'
#
loop_
_entity.id
_entity.type
_entity.pdbx_description
1 polymer ?
#
loop_
_entity_poly.entity_id
_entity_poly.type
_entity_poly.pdbx_seq_one_letter_code
_entity_poly.pdbx_strand_id
1 'polypeptide(L)'
;MKNSGLNQDLNDALKNLSNSISQQIQNIDNDPIPIDGLTLYRSQEPQEPHACMYEPSICLVAQGSKSVTLGSHEYIYDPSRFARK
;
A
#
# COMPACT_ATOMS: atom_id res chain seq x y z
N MET A 1 -24.56 13.37 10.59
CA MET A 1 -23.46 13.75 11.50
C MET A 1 -22.79 12.52 12.14
N LYS A 2 -22.20 11.59 11.37
CA LYS A 2 -21.38 10.48 11.92
C LYS A 2 -20.08 10.21 11.13
N ASN A 3 -19.81 10.96 10.06
CA ASN A 3 -18.71 10.65 9.14
C ASN A 3 -17.33 11.12 9.62
N SER A 4 -17.19 11.97 10.63
CA SER A 4 -15.86 12.46 11.04
C SER A 4 -15.12 11.48 11.95
N GLY A 5 -15.81 10.73 12.82
CA GLY A 5 -15.19 9.73 13.70
C GLY A 5 -14.61 8.54 12.90
N LEU A 6 -15.39 8.00 11.96
CA LEU A 6 -14.95 6.88 11.10
C LEU A 6 -13.74 7.24 10.23
N ASN A 7 -13.65 8.48 9.74
CA ASN A 7 -12.50 8.94 8.97
C ASN A 7 -11.26 9.12 9.83
N GLN A 8 -11.42 9.52 11.10
CA GLN A 8 -10.31 9.63 12.03
C GLN A 8 -9.74 8.24 12.38
N ASP A 9 -10.61 7.30 12.72
CA ASP A 9 -10.21 5.92 13.05
C ASP A 9 -9.47 5.24 11.89
N LEU A 10 -9.96 5.46 10.65
CA LEU A 10 -9.30 4.95 9.45
C LEU A 10 -7.91 5.57 9.23
N ASN A 11 -7.78 6.88 9.41
CA ASN A 11 -6.49 7.56 9.27
C ASN A 11 -5.48 7.08 10.32
N ASP A 12 -5.93 6.88 11.55
CA ASP A 12 -5.08 6.36 12.63
C ASP A 12 -4.65 4.91 12.35
N ALA A 13 -5.56 4.09 11.84
CA ALA A 13 -5.24 2.72 11.40
C ALA A 13 -4.22 2.69 10.25
N LEU A 14 -4.40 3.53 9.22
CA LEU A 14 -3.47 3.64 8.09
C LEU A 14 -2.09 4.15 8.53
N LYS A 15 -2.06 5.12 9.46
CA LYS A 15 -0.81 5.63 10.03
C LYS A 15 -0.07 4.55 10.81
N ASN A 16 -0.78 3.79 11.65
CA ASN A 16 -0.19 2.68 12.38
C ASN A 16 0.34 1.60 11.43
N LEU A 17 -0.44 1.23 10.41
CA LEU A 17 -0.03 0.27 9.39
C LEU A 17 1.22 0.73 8.64
N SER A 18 1.28 1.99 8.22
CA SER A 18 2.45 2.54 7.53
C SER A 18 3.71 2.51 8.40
N ASN A 19 3.58 2.82 9.70
CA ASN A 19 4.69 2.76 10.64
C ASN A 19 5.20 1.31 10.82
N SER A 20 4.29 0.34 10.99
CA SER A 20 4.65 -1.07 11.09
C SER A 20 5.33 -1.58 9.82
N ILE A 21 4.83 -1.24 8.63
CA ILE A 21 5.48 -1.59 7.35
C ILE A 21 6.87 -0.98 7.28
N SER A 22 7.02 0.29 7.68
CA SER A 22 8.31 0.99 7.65
C SER A 22 9.33 0.38 8.60
N GLN A 23 8.90 -0.12 9.76
CA GLN A 23 9.77 -0.82 10.72
C GLN A 23 10.14 -2.21 10.20
N GLN A 24 9.17 -2.98 9.68
CA GLN A 24 9.43 -4.34 9.17
C GLN A 24 10.41 -4.34 8.01
N ILE A 25 10.25 -3.43 7.03
CA ILE A 25 11.16 -3.35 5.88
C ILE A 25 12.59 -3.01 6.30
N GLN A 26 12.77 -2.17 7.33
CA GLN A 26 14.10 -1.82 7.84
C GLN A 26 14.81 -3.00 8.52
N ASN A 27 14.05 -3.94 9.08
CA ASN A 27 14.55 -5.06 9.85
C ASN A 27 14.40 -6.40 9.14
N ILE A 28 14.02 -6.43 7.86
CA ILE A 28 13.60 -7.66 7.16
C ILE A 28 14.68 -8.76 7.13
N ASP A 29 15.96 -8.37 7.15
CA ASP A 29 17.09 -9.30 7.19
C ASP A 29 17.21 -10.03 8.54
N ASN A 30 16.80 -9.37 9.62
CA ASN A 30 16.85 -9.93 10.98
C ASN A 30 15.52 -10.59 11.37
N ASP A 31 14.41 -9.98 10.95
CA ASP A 31 13.05 -10.42 11.21
C ASP A 31 12.32 -10.61 9.87
N PRO A 32 12.44 -11.78 9.23
CA PRO A 32 11.76 -12.06 7.97
C PRO A 32 10.23 -12.02 8.17
N ILE A 33 9.51 -11.65 7.12
CA ILE A 33 8.04 -11.55 7.17
C ILE A 33 7.46 -12.95 7.45
N PRO A 34 6.76 -13.17 8.59
CA PRO A 34 6.30 -14.50 8.98
C PRO A 34 4.97 -14.90 8.32
N ILE A 35 4.50 -14.12 7.34
CA ILE A 35 3.19 -14.28 6.69
C ILE A 35 3.43 -14.68 5.24
N ASP A 36 3.13 -15.94 4.92
CA ASP A 36 3.26 -16.46 3.56
C ASP A 36 2.38 -15.67 2.58
N GLY A 37 2.97 -15.32 1.42
CA GLY A 37 2.30 -14.54 0.38
C GLY A 37 2.17 -13.05 0.66
N LEU A 38 2.65 -12.53 1.81
CA LEU A 38 2.72 -11.10 2.06
C LEU A 38 4.02 -10.52 1.51
N THR A 39 3.90 -9.50 0.65
CA THR A 39 5.03 -8.70 0.20
C THR A 39 4.86 -7.25 0.64
N LEU A 40 5.92 -6.68 1.22
CA LEU A 40 5.96 -5.29 1.65
C LEU A 40 6.79 -4.45 0.68
N TYR A 41 6.26 -3.29 0.30
CA TYR A 41 6.94 -2.34 -0.58
C TYR A 41 7.07 -0.97 0.09
N ARG A 42 8.22 -0.33 -0.08
CA ARG A 42 8.45 1.06 0.33
C ARG A 42 9.31 1.77 -0.69
N SER A 43 8.81 2.89 -1.19
CA SER A 43 9.56 3.83 -2.01
C SER A 43 9.66 5.16 -1.27
N GLN A 44 10.85 5.76 -1.24
CA GLN A 44 11.04 7.08 -0.62
C GLN A 44 10.77 8.23 -1.61
N GLU A 45 10.88 7.96 -2.91
CA GLU A 45 10.69 8.92 -3.99
C GLU A 45 9.79 8.31 -5.09
N PRO A 46 9.08 9.15 -5.87
CA PRO A 46 8.33 8.69 -7.04
C PRO A 46 9.22 7.82 -7.94
N GLN A 47 8.70 6.68 -8.36
CA GLN A 47 9.40 5.74 -9.22
C GLN A 47 8.88 5.89 -10.64
N GLU A 48 9.78 5.75 -11.62
CA GLU A 48 9.39 5.64 -13.02
C GLU A 48 8.50 4.39 -13.23
N PRO A 49 7.50 4.46 -14.13
CA PRO A 49 6.70 3.31 -14.48
C PRO A 49 7.57 2.16 -14.99
N HIS A 50 7.38 0.97 -14.43
CA HIS A 50 8.08 -0.24 -14.85
C HIS A 50 7.09 -1.38 -15.07
N ALA A 51 7.34 -2.17 -16.12
CA ALA A 51 6.54 -3.35 -16.41
C ALA A 51 6.78 -4.42 -15.34
N CYS A 52 5.70 -5.02 -14.84
CA CYS A 52 5.74 -6.11 -13.88
C CYS A 52 4.55 -7.06 -14.08
N MET A 53 4.71 -8.30 -13.64
CA MET A 53 3.64 -9.30 -13.61
C MET A 53 3.39 -9.66 -12.14
N TYR A 54 2.15 -9.52 -11.68
CA TYR A 54 1.75 -9.90 -10.33
C TYR A 54 0.95 -11.19 -10.35
N GLU A 55 1.18 -12.04 -9.36
CA GLU A 55 0.21 -13.09 -9.04
C GLU A 55 -1.11 -12.46 -8.55
N PRO A 56 -2.26 -13.13 -8.76
CA PRO A 56 -3.55 -12.64 -8.28
C PRO A 56 -3.50 -12.36 -6.77
N SER A 57 -3.61 -11.08 -6.40
CA SER A 57 -3.39 -10.61 -5.04
C SER A 57 -4.20 -9.34 -4.75
N ILE A 58 -4.33 -8.99 -3.46
CA ILE A 58 -4.88 -7.71 -3.01
C ILE A 58 -3.73 -6.77 -2.71
N CYS A 59 -3.72 -5.59 -3.33
CA CYS A 59 -2.75 -4.54 -3.04
C CYS A 59 -3.41 -3.44 -2.20
N LEU A 60 -2.77 -3.08 -1.09
CA LEU A 60 -3.21 -2.02 -0.18
C LEU A 60 -2.17 -0.90 -0.14
N VAL A 61 -2.59 0.34 -0.32
CA VAL A 61 -1.73 1.52 -0.18
C VAL A 61 -1.92 2.10 1.23
N ALA A 62 -0.95 1.87 2.12
CA ALA A 62 -1.00 2.39 3.49
C ALA A 62 -0.69 3.90 3.55
N GLN A 63 0.17 4.40 2.66
CA GLN A 63 0.53 5.81 2.53
C GLN A 63 0.93 6.17 1.10
N GLY A 64 0.78 7.44 0.73
CA GLY A 64 1.15 7.94 -0.60
C GLY A 64 0.15 7.53 -1.68
N SER A 65 0.62 7.32 -2.91
CA SER A 65 -0.20 6.83 -4.01
C SER A 65 0.60 5.90 -4.92
N LYS A 66 -0.10 5.03 -5.65
CA LYS A 66 0.48 4.13 -6.66
C LYS A 66 -0.29 4.30 -7.96
N SER A 67 0.42 4.60 -9.05
CA SER A 67 -0.15 4.55 -10.40
C SER A 67 0.12 3.19 -11.04
N VAL A 68 -0.86 2.64 -11.75
CA VAL A 68 -0.76 1.40 -12.52
C VAL A 68 -1.39 1.59 -13.89
N THR A 69 -0.63 1.30 -14.94
CA THR A 69 -1.14 1.28 -16.31
C THR A 69 -1.54 -0.13 -16.71
N LEU A 70 -2.78 -0.31 -17.17
CA LEU A 70 -3.30 -1.56 -17.72
C LEU A 70 -3.89 -1.30 -19.12
N GLY A 71 -3.19 -1.79 -20.15
CA GLY A 71 -3.51 -1.46 -21.53
C GLY A 71 -3.40 0.04 -21.77
N SER A 72 -4.50 0.68 -22.15
CA SER A 72 -4.58 2.13 -22.37
C SER A 72 -5.10 2.93 -21.16
N HIS A 73 -5.29 2.30 -20.00
CA HIS A 73 -5.87 2.94 -18.83
C HIS A 73 -4.86 3.09 -17.71
N GLU A 74 -4.89 4.23 -17.02
CA GLU A 74 -4.14 4.49 -15.80
C GLU A 74 -5.06 4.47 -14.59
N TYR A 75 -4.63 3.79 -13.54
CA TYR A 75 -5.34 3.68 -12.27
C TYR A 75 -4.46 4.23 -11.15
N ILE A 76 -4.96 5.25 -10.45
CA ILE A 76 -4.28 5.83 -9.29
C ILE A 76 -4.96 5.33 -8.02
N TYR A 77 -4.17 4.67 -7.18
CA TYR A 77 -4.57 4.18 -5.87
C TYR A 77 -3.97 5.05 -4.79
N ASP A 78 -4.77 5.38 -3.78
CA ASP A 78 -4.36 6.09 -2.58
C ASP A 78 -5.11 5.47 -1.38
N PRO A 79 -4.80 5.83 -0.12
CA PRO A 79 -5.44 5.21 1.04
C PRO A 79 -6.97 5.39 1.11
N SER A 80 -7.55 6.31 0.33
CA SER A 80 -9.00 6.51 0.20
C SER A 80 -9.63 5.77 -0.98
N ARG A 81 -8.80 5.18 -1.86
CA ARG A 81 -9.21 4.53 -3.11
C ARG A 81 -8.61 3.13 -3.21
N PHE A 82 -9.36 2.14 -2.70
CA PHE A 82 -9.02 0.73 -2.89
C PHE A 82 -9.37 0.27 -4.31
N ALA A 83 -8.54 -0.60 -4.88
CA ALA A 83 -8.70 -1.15 -6.22
C ALA A 83 -10.00 -1.96 -6.35
N ARG A 84 -11.11 -1.27 -6.63
CA ARG A 84 -12.33 -1.89 -7.14
C ARG A 84 -12.25 -1.88 -8.67
N LYS A 85 -12.50 -3.05 -9.24
CA LYS A 85 -12.75 -3.22 -10.68
C LYS A 85 -14.04 -2.52 -11.08
#